data_AF-A0A930FPR5-F1
#
_entry.id   AF-A0A930FPR5-F1
#
_cell.length_a   1.000
_cell.length_b   1.000
_cell.length_c   1.000
_cell.angle_alpha   90.00
_cell.angle_beta   90.00
_cell.angle_gamma   90.00
#
_symmetry.space_group_name_H-M   'P 1'
#
loop_
_entity.id
_entity.type
_entity.pdbx_description
1 polymer ?
#
loop_
_entity_poly.entity_id
_entity_poly.type
_entity_poly.pdbx_seq_one_letter_code
_entity_poly.pdbx_strand_id
1 'polypeptide(L)'
;MNKLKLSYEGQINHLKSKGILFNKVSETKALEYLKLNNNFFKLKSYRKDFNKNKSKDQYVHLEFAYLSDLSIIDTRLRMIILEMALNIEHFT
;
A
#
# COMPACT_ATOMS: atom_id res chain seq x y z
N MET A 1 18.52 14.19 7.33
CA MET A 1 18.94 13.44 6.12
C MET A 1 17.79 13.43 5.12
N ASN A 2 17.92 14.07 3.96
CA ASN A 2 16.95 13.95 2.87
C ASN A 2 16.98 12.51 2.35
N LYS A 3 15.95 11.73 2.69
CA LYS A 3 15.79 10.37 2.16
C LYS A 3 15.34 10.49 0.71
N LEU A 4 16.22 10.14 -0.21
CA LEU A 4 15.90 10.08 -1.64
C LEU A 4 14.74 9.10 -1.88
N LYS A 5 13.79 9.51 -2.73
CA LYS A 5 12.69 8.64 -3.16
C LYS A 5 13.30 7.48 -3.94
N LEU A 6 13.05 6.25 -3.47
CA LEU A 6 13.47 5.05 -4.17
C LEU A 6 12.81 4.98 -5.56
N SER A 7 13.53 4.46 -6.55
CA SER A 7 12.91 4.06 -7.84
C SER A 7 11.82 3.02 -7.59
N TYR A 8 10.94 2.78 -8.57
CA TYR A 8 9.88 1.79 -8.41
C TYR A 8 10.44 0.37 -8.22
N GLU A 9 11.52 0.00 -8.91
CA GLU A 9 12.23 -1.26 -8.64
C GLU A 9 12.84 -1.26 -7.24
N GLY A 10 13.43 -0.15 -6.81
CA GLY A 10 13.96 0.01 -5.45
C GLY A 10 12.88 -0.13 -4.37
N GLN A 11 11.65 0.30 -4.66
CA GLN A 11 10.50 0.12 -3.78
C GLN A 11 10.10 -1.36 -3.68
N ILE A 12 10.04 -2.09 -4.79
CA ILE A 12 9.76 -3.54 -4.79
C ILE A 12 10.84 -4.28 -3.98
N ASN A 13 12.11 -4.00 -4.24
CA ASN A 13 13.22 -4.60 -3.51
C ASN A 13 13.19 -4.27 -2.01
N HIS A 14 12.80 -3.05 -1.65
CA HIS A 14 12.59 -2.69 -0.25
C HIS A 14 11.50 -3.53 0.40
N LEU A 15 10.35 -3.75 -0.26
CA LEU A 15 9.26 -4.56 0.27
C LEU A 15 9.70 -6.02 0.46
N LYS A 16 10.40 -6.59 -0.54
CA LYS A 16 10.99 -7.94 -0.45
C LYS A 16 11.96 -8.07 0.72
N SER A 17 12.84 -7.09 0.93
CA SER A 17 13.78 -7.10 2.07
C SER A 17 13.07 -7.13 3.43
N LYS A 18 11.82 -6.62 3.48
CA LYS A 18 10.95 -6.65 4.66
C LYS A 18 10.10 -7.91 4.76
N GLY A 19 10.34 -8.92 3.93
CA GLY A 19 9.62 -10.19 3.96
C GLY A 19 8.22 -10.12 3.33
N ILE A 20 7.94 -9.07 2.54
CA ILE A 20 6.67 -8.98 1.81
C ILE A 20 6.76 -9.84 0.56
N LEU A 21 5.76 -10.71 0.40
CA LEU A 21 5.65 -11.71 -0.65
C LEU A 21 4.90 -11.17 -1.87
N PHE A 22 5.18 -11.75 -3.04
CA PHE A 22 4.59 -11.39 -4.33
C PHE A 22 3.99 -12.63 -5.02
N ASN A 23 3.45 -13.57 -4.24
CA ASN A 23 2.94 -14.82 -4.77
C ASN A 23 1.55 -14.65 -5.40
N LYS A 24 0.79 -13.65 -4.95
CA LYS A 24 -0.58 -13.37 -5.43
C LYS A 24 -0.66 -12.33 -6.54
N VAL A 25 0.37 -11.51 -6.70
CA VAL A 25 0.47 -10.46 -7.72
C VAL A 25 1.90 -10.44 -8.25
N SER A 26 2.06 -10.53 -9.57
CA SER A 26 3.40 -10.50 -10.18
C SER A 26 4.10 -9.17 -9.92
N GLU A 27 5.43 -9.20 -9.90
CA GLU A 27 6.23 -7.99 -9.68
C GLU A 27 5.97 -6.91 -10.73
N THR A 28 5.76 -7.30 -11.99
CA THR A 28 5.41 -6.37 -13.07
C THR A 28 4.11 -5.63 -12.75
N LYS A 29 3.06 -6.36 -12.32
CA LYS A 29 1.78 -5.77 -11.93
C LYS A 29 1.91 -4.90 -10.67
N ALA A 30 2.72 -5.33 -9.70
CA ALA A 30 2.99 -4.54 -8.51
C ALA A 30 3.72 -3.23 -8.84
N LEU A 31 4.66 -3.27 -9.78
CA LEU A 31 5.41 -2.11 -10.25
C LEU A 31 4.51 -1.15 -11.05
N GLU A 32 3.64 -1.67 -11.91
CA GLU A 32 2.57 -0.89 -12.56
C GLU A 32 1.66 -0.22 -11.54
N TYR A 33 1.21 -0.96 -10.51
CA TYR A 33 0.38 -0.42 -9.45
C TYR A 33 1.06 0.76 -8.73
N LEU A 34 2.35 0.62 -8.39
CA LEU A 34 3.12 1.68 -7.73
C LEU A 34 3.32 2.91 -8.62
N LYS A 35 3.53 2.70 -9.93
CA LYS A 35 3.65 3.78 -10.94
C LYS A 35 2.36 4.57 -11.08
N LEU A 36 1.24 3.89 -11.28
CA LEU A 36 -0.05 4.52 -11.58
C LEU A 36 -0.62 5.28 -10.38
N ASN A 37 -0.44 4.73 -9.19
CA ASN A 37 -1.11 5.27 -8.00
C ASN A 37 -0.19 6.13 -7.12
N ASN A 38 1.12 6.20 -7.41
CA ASN A 38 2.15 6.87 -6.60
C ASN A 38 2.04 6.56 -5.08
N ASN A 39 1.52 5.37 -4.75
CA ASN A 39 0.93 5.06 -3.46
C ASN A 39 1.87 4.35 -2.48
N PHE A 40 3.18 4.36 -2.72
CA PHE A 40 4.12 3.57 -1.93
C PHE A 40 4.04 3.84 -0.42
N PHE A 41 3.96 5.11 -0.01
CA PHE A 41 3.87 5.48 1.41
C PHE A 41 2.54 5.04 2.03
N LYS A 42 1.43 5.23 1.31
CA LYS A 42 0.10 4.81 1.72
C LYS A 42 0.04 3.28 1.89
N LEU A 43 0.45 2.54 0.87
CA LEU A 43 0.55 1.09 0.88
C LEU A 43 1.40 0.56 2.04
N LYS A 44 2.56 1.19 2.26
CA LYS A 44 3.48 0.86 3.34
C LYS A 44 2.92 1.21 4.72
N SER A 45 1.87 2.01 4.86
CA SER A 45 1.31 2.35 6.16
C SER A 45 0.52 1.18 6.77
N TYR A 46 -0.15 0.38 5.94
CA TYR A 46 -1.00 -0.76 6.36
C TYR A 46 -0.23 -1.99 6.83
N ARG A 47 1.06 -2.10 6.51
CA ARG A 47 1.91 -3.22 6.98
C ARG A 47 1.98 -3.30 8.51
N LYS A 48 1.73 -2.20 9.23
CA LYS A 48 1.76 -2.16 10.70
C LYS A 48 0.67 -3.03 11.32
N ASP A 49 -0.38 -3.32 10.55
CA ASP A 49 -1.52 -4.11 10.98
C ASP A 49 -1.25 -5.63 10.85
N PHE A 50 -0.04 -6.01 10.41
CA PHE A 50 0.38 -7.40 10.22
C PHE A 50 1.50 -7.80 11.17
N ASN A 51 1.51 -9.09 11.50
CA ASN A 51 2.52 -9.69 12.37
C ASN A 51 3.92 -9.59 11.76
N LYS A 52 4.89 -9.34 12.64
CA LYS A 52 6.30 -9.16 12.28
C LYS A 52 7.19 -10.02 13.15
N ASN A 53 8.10 -10.76 12.52
CA ASN A 53 9.17 -11.46 13.21
C ASN A 53 10.18 -10.42 13.71
N LYS A 54 10.22 -10.20 15.03
CA LYS A 54 11.08 -9.19 15.66
C LYS A 54 12.57 -9.49 15.46
N SER A 55 12.97 -10.75 15.46
CA SER A 55 14.39 -11.14 15.33
C SER A 55 14.94 -10.89 13.91
N LYS A 56 14.10 -11.01 12.88
CA LYS A 56 14.52 -10.83 11.47
C LYS A 56 14.10 -9.49 10.86
N ASP A 57 13.35 -8.67 11.59
CA ASP A 57 12.74 -7.42 11.11
C ASP A 57 11.86 -7.58 9.85
N GLN A 58 11.22 -8.75 9.69
CA GLN A 58 10.45 -9.14 8.51
C GLN A 58 9.00 -9.46 8.85
N TYR A 59 8.08 -9.12 7.95
CA TYR A 59 6.67 -9.45 8.09
C TYR A 59 6.44 -10.95 7.86
N VAL A 60 5.43 -11.50 8.55
CA VAL A 60 5.08 -12.91 8.49
C VAL A 60 3.82 -13.07 7.65
N HIS A 61 3.87 -13.89 6.59
CA HIS A 61 2.76 -14.17 5.68
C HIS A 61 2.08 -12.93 5.07
N LEU A 62 2.83 -11.84 4.89
CA LEU A 62 2.31 -10.60 4.30
C LEU A 62 2.55 -10.58 2.79
N GLU A 63 1.48 -10.59 2.01
CA GLU A 63 1.51 -10.45 0.55
C GLU A 63 1.33 -8.98 0.13
N PHE A 64 2.00 -8.56 -0.95
CA PHE A 64 1.81 -7.25 -1.57
C PHE A 64 0.34 -7.00 -1.93
N ALA A 65 -0.34 -8.05 -2.42
CA ALA A 65 -1.76 -8.02 -2.79
C ALA A 65 -2.66 -7.49 -1.66
N TYR A 66 -2.39 -7.90 -0.41
CA TYR A 66 -3.19 -7.47 0.73
C TYR A 66 -3.03 -5.97 1.00
N LEU A 67 -1.81 -5.46 0.86
CA LEU A 67 -1.52 -4.04 1.06
C LEU A 67 -2.12 -3.18 -0.06
N SER A 68 -2.09 -3.66 -1.31
CA SER A 68 -2.78 -2.98 -2.42
C SER A 68 -4.28 -2.99 -2.24
N ASP A 69 -4.88 -4.11 -1.81
CA ASP A 69 -6.32 -4.21 -1.58
C ASP A 69 -6.79 -3.25 -0.48
N LEU A 70 -6.08 -3.22 0.65
CA LEU A 70 -6.36 -2.26 1.73
C LEU A 70 -6.26 -0.81 1.26
N SER A 71 -5.26 -0.50 0.42
CA SER A 71 -5.10 0.84 -0.15
C SER A 71 -6.26 1.23 -1.06
N ILE A 72 -6.79 0.29 -1.85
CA ILE A 72 -7.93 0.48 -2.74
C ILE A 72 -9.21 0.67 -1.91
N ILE A 73 -9.44 -0.19 -0.92
CA ILE A 73 -10.60 -0.11 -0.01
C ILE A 73 -10.63 1.25 0.69
N ASP A 74 -9.49 1.69 1.25
CA ASP A 74 -9.37 3.00 1.90
C ASP A 74 -9.66 4.17 0.95
N THR A 75 -9.20 4.10 -0.30
CA THR A 75 -9.51 5.11 -1.32
C THR A 75 -11.01 5.16 -1.63
N ARG A 76 -11.63 3.99 -1.83
CA ARG A 76 -13.06 3.88 -2.13
C ARG A 76 -13.92 4.39 -0.98
N LEU A 77 -13.59 4.00 0.26
CA LEU A 77 -14.30 4.47 1.44
C LEU A 77 -14.23 6.00 1.57
N ARG A 78 -13.05 6.60 1.34
CA ARG A 78 -12.90 8.06 1.35
C ARG A 78 -13.75 8.73 0.29
N MET A 79 -13.84 8.16 -0.91
CA MET A 79 -14.68 8.71 -1.98
C MET A 79 -16.17 8.70 -1.60
N ILE A 80 -16.65 7.58 -1.04
CA ILE A 80 -18.03 7.44 -0.58
C ILE A 80 -18.33 8.47 0.52
N ILE A 81 -17.45 8.59 1.52
CA ILE A 81 -17.63 9.57 2.61
C ILE A 81 -17.66 11.00 2.07
N LEU A 82 -16.78 11.33 1.12
CA LEU A 82 -16.75 12.64 0.50
C LEU A 82 -18.04 12.94 -0.27
N GLU A 83 -18.52 11.98 -1.07
CA GLU A 83 -19.79 12.10 -1.80
C GLU A 83 -20.97 12.30 -0.86
N MET A 84 -21.04 11.53 0.22
CA MET A 84 -22.06 11.69 1.26
C MET A 84 -21.99 13.09 1.90
N ALA A 85 -20.80 13.57 2.24
CA ALA A 85 -20.61 14.88 2.84
C ALA A 85 -21.07 16.01 1.91
N LEU A 86 -20.72 15.93 0.61
CA LEU A 86 -21.17 16.88 -0.41
C LEU A 86 -22.70 16.84 -0.58
N ASN A 87 -23.29 15.64 -0.62
CA ASN A 87 -24.74 15.50 -0.73
C ASN A 87 -25.47 16.13 0.47
N ILE A 88 -24.94 16.00 1.70
CA ILE A 88 -25.49 16.62 2.90
C ILE A 88 -25.32 18.15 2.85
N GLU A 89 -24.15 18.64 2.44
CA GLU A 89 -23.88 20.08 2.32
C GLU A 89 -24.84 20.78 1.35
N HIS A 90 -25.16 20.14 0.22
CA HIS A 90 -26.02 20.71 -0.83
C HIS A 90 -27.51 20.42 -0.61
N PHE A 91 -27.89 19.63 0.40
CA PHE A 91 -29.28 19.33 0.72
C PHE A 91 -29.95 20.58 1.32
N THR A 92 -30.61 21.35 0.46
CA THR A 92 -31.39 22.56 0.81
C THR A 92 -32.87 22.29 0.62
#